data_AF-A0A4Z0PQF3-F1
#
_entry.id   AF-A0A4Z0PQF3-F1
#
_cell.length_a   1.000
_cell.length_b   1.000
_cell.length_c   1.000
_cell.angle_alpha   90.00
_cell.angle_beta   90.00
_cell.angle_gamma   90.00
#
_symmetry.space_group_name_H-M   'P 1'
#
loop_
_entity.id
_entity.type
_entity.pdbx_description
1 polymer ?
#
loop_
_entity_poly.entity_id
_entity_poly.type
_entity_poly.pdbx_seq_one_letter_code
_entity_poly.pdbx_strand_id
1 'polypeptide(L)'
;MKTEKLLTVESSFVLTGLGVFVRGDDRGQALRQFGPHTTLAVRLVFADGQQAATTASVEEITRAAPADAPAPPAEYALLLQLPHAPPLPPGTEVWLASSAPGQD
;
A
#
# COMPACT_ATOMS: atom_id res chain seq x y z
N MET A 1 -10.90 5.03 17.88
CA MET A 1 -10.25 5.53 16.66
C MET A 1 -10.47 4.51 15.56
N LYS A 2 -10.75 4.93 14.32
CA LYS A 2 -11.14 4.02 13.24
C LYS A 2 -9.90 3.29 12.70
N THR A 3 -9.88 1.97 12.81
CA THR A 3 -9.05 1.11 11.96
C THR A 3 -9.67 1.09 10.57
N GLU A 4 -8.93 1.57 9.58
CA GLU A 4 -9.40 1.61 8.20
C GLU A 4 -8.58 0.66 7.33
N LYS A 5 -9.27 -0.16 6.52
CA LYS A 5 -8.60 -1.02 5.54
C LYS A 5 -8.22 -0.18 4.34
N LEU A 6 -6.93 -0.18 3.99
CA LEU A 6 -6.38 0.60 2.88
C LEU A 6 -6.45 -0.18 1.57
N LEU A 7 -6.12 -1.48 1.59
CA LEU A 7 -6.29 -2.40 0.47
C LEU A 7 -6.20 -3.85 0.91
N THR A 8 -6.64 -4.75 0.03
CA THR A 8 -6.27 -6.17 0.07
C THR A 8 -5.30 -6.43 -1.08
N VAL A 9 -4.12 -6.99 -0.79
CA VAL A 9 -3.06 -7.20 -1.77
C VAL A 9 -3.53 -8.15 -2.87
N GLU A 10 -3.55 -7.65 -4.12
CA GLU A 10 -3.75 -8.47 -5.31
C GLU A 10 -2.40 -8.93 -5.88
N SER A 11 -1.43 -7.99 -5.93
CA SER A 11 -0.09 -8.24 -6.43
C SER A 11 0.96 -7.47 -5.62
N SER A 12 2.17 -8.03 -5.55
CA SER A 12 3.30 -7.41 -4.89
C SER A 12 4.60 -7.58 -5.68
N PHE A 13 5.49 -6.60 -5.58
CA PHE A 13 6.79 -6.57 -6.25
C PHE A 13 7.86 -6.17 -5.26
N VAL A 14 8.89 -7.00 -5.13
CA VAL A 14 10.06 -6.67 -4.31
C VAL A 14 10.94 -5.71 -5.10
N LEU A 15 11.16 -4.53 -4.52
CA LEU A 15 12.06 -3.51 -5.05
C LEU A 15 13.33 -3.53 -4.21
N THR A 16 14.37 -4.19 -4.70
CA THR A 16 15.65 -4.36 -3.98
C THR A 16 16.20 -3.02 -3.51
N GLY A 17 16.42 -2.88 -2.20
CA GLY A 17 16.91 -1.63 -1.58
C GLY A 17 15.84 -0.57 -1.31
N LEU A 18 14.58 -0.78 -1.69
CA LEU A 18 13.48 0.17 -1.51
C LEU A 18 12.35 -0.39 -0.65
N GLY A 19 12.01 -1.67 -0.81
CA GLY A 19 10.93 -2.31 -0.07
C GLY A 19 10.03 -3.17 -0.94
N VAL A 20 8.74 -3.22 -0.63
CA VAL A 20 7.74 -4.01 -1.37
C VAL A 20 6.63 -3.12 -1.87
N PHE A 21 6.48 -3.05 -3.20
CA PHE A 21 5.38 -2.34 -3.84
C PHE A 21 4.15 -3.24 -3.88
N VAL A 22 3.01 -2.77 -3.39
CA VAL A 22 1.76 -3.54 -3.34
C VAL A 22 0.61 -2.81 -4.00
N ARG A 23 -0.18 -3.57 -4.77
CA ARG A 23 -1.39 -3.09 -5.44
C ARG A 23 -2.61 -3.84 -4.92
N GLY A 24 -3.69 -3.09 -4.76
CA GLY A 24 -4.99 -3.60 -4.34
C GLY A 24 -5.94 -3.84 -5.51
N ASP A 25 -6.95 -4.66 -5.27
CA ASP A 25 -8.03 -5.01 -6.18
C ASP A 25 -8.94 -3.83 -6.56
N ASP A 26 -9.07 -2.84 -5.67
CA ASP A 26 -9.92 -1.66 -5.82
C ASP A 26 -9.23 -0.44 -6.46
N ARG A 27 -8.01 -0.63 -7.00
CA ARG A 27 -7.13 0.44 -7.52
C ARG A 27 -6.74 1.48 -6.45
N GLY A 28 -6.74 1.10 -5.18
CA GLY A 28 -6.36 1.95 -4.06
C GLY A 28 -7.39 3.05 -3.80
N GLN A 29 -8.69 2.75 -3.88
CA GLN A 29 -9.73 3.76 -3.68
C GLN A 29 -9.63 4.42 -2.31
N ALA A 30 -9.39 3.63 -1.26
CA ALA A 30 -9.18 4.14 0.10
C ALA A 30 -7.89 4.97 0.24
N LEU A 31 -6.92 4.81 -0.67
CA LEU A 31 -5.67 5.56 -0.66
C LEU A 31 -5.83 6.98 -1.23
N ARG A 32 -6.87 7.25 -2.03
CA ARG A 32 -7.09 8.54 -2.72
C ARG A 32 -7.26 9.74 -1.78
N GLN A 33 -7.60 9.49 -0.51
CA GLN A 33 -7.71 10.54 0.50
C GLN A 33 -6.35 11.01 1.00
N PHE A 34 -5.28 10.25 0.75
CA PHE A 34 -3.91 10.61 1.09
C PHE A 34 -3.23 11.19 -0.14
N GLY A 35 -2.40 12.22 0.08
CA GLY A 35 -1.57 12.75 -1.01
C GLY A 35 -0.51 11.74 -1.44
N PRO A 36 -0.03 11.79 -2.70
CA PRO A 36 1.14 11.03 -3.12
C PRO A 36 2.34 11.29 -2.20
N HIS A 37 3.14 10.25 -1.98
CA HIS A 37 4.30 10.22 -1.09
C HIS A 37 4.00 10.46 0.39
N THR A 38 2.73 10.40 0.80
CA THR A 38 2.37 10.41 2.23
C THR A 38 2.85 9.11 2.87
N THR A 39 3.63 9.23 3.94
CA THR A 39 4.04 8.08 4.76
C THR A 39 2.96 7.75 5.79
N LEU A 40 2.51 6.51 5.80
CA LEU A 40 1.51 5.96 6.70
C LEU A 40 2.13 4.87 7.57
N ALA A 41 1.80 4.87 8.86
CA ALA A 41 1.99 3.70 9.70
C ALA A 41 0.89 2.69 9.35
N VAL A 42 1.28 1.46 8.99
CA VAL A 42 0.35 0.42 8.55
C VAL A 42 0.58 -0.88 9.28
N ARG A 43 -0.46 -1.71 9.28
CA ARG A 43 -0.45 -3.06 9.78
C ARG A 43 -0.85 -4.01 8.66
N LEU A 44 -0.01 -5.01 8.44
CA LEU A 44 -0.25 -6.13 7.55
C LEU A 44 -0.97 -7.22 8.34
N VAL A 45 -2.02 -7.79 7.76
CA VAL A 45 -2.73 -8.96 8.30
C VAL A 45 -2.66 -10.06 7.24
N PHE A 46 -1.94 -11.13 7.55
CA PHE A 46 -1.75 -12.28 6.68
C PHE A 46 -2.92 -13.26 6.80
N ALA A 47 -3.08 -14.15 5.81
CA ALA A 47 -4.19 -15.12 5.77
C ALA A 47 -4.18 -16.12 6.94
N ASP A 48 -3.02 -16.38 7.54
CA ASP A 48 -2.84 -17.19 8.75
C ASP A 48 -3.19 -16.42 10.05
N GLY A 49 -3.59 -15.15 9.93
CA GLY A 49 -3.89 -14.26 11.04
C GLY A 49 -2.66 -13.59 11.67
N GLN A 50 -1.45 -13.89 11.20
CA GLN A 50 -0.24 -13.20 11.63
C GLN A 50 -0.35 -11.71 11.28
N GLN A 51 0.25 -10.85 12.10
CA GLN A 51 0.27 -9.42 11.89
C GLN A 51 1.69 -8.87 11.93
N ALA A 52 1.97 -7.89 11.08
CA ALA A 52 3.23 -7.16 11.07
C ALA A 52 2.99 -5.66 10.96
N ALA A 53 3.74 -4.85 11.70
CA ALA A 53 3.70 -3.39 11.59
C ALA A 53 4.84 -2.90 10.69
N THR A 54 4.57 -1.91 9.85
CA THR A 54 5.56 -1.26 8.99
C THR A 54 5.10 0.15 8.62
N THR A 55 5.94 0.88 7.92
CA THR A 55 5.60 2.15 7.28
C THR A 55 5.42 1.93 5.78
N ALA A 56 4.53 2.72 5.18
CA ALA A 56 4.25 2.65 3.75
C ALA A 56 4.14 4.04 3.16
N SER A 57 4.69 4.27 1.98
CA SER A 57 4.43 5.48 1.21
C SER A 57 3.29 5.25 0.22
N VAL A 58 2.37 6.21 0.12
CA VAL A 58 1.31 6.20 -0.90
C VAL A 58 1.93 6.58 -2.24
N GLU A 59 1.80 5.72 -3.23
CA GLU A 59 2.37 5.95 -4.56
C GLU A 59 1.24 6.08 -5.59
N GLU A 60 1.41 7.00 -6.54
CA GLU A 60 0.51 7.15 -7.68
C GLU A 60 1.06 6.41 -8.90
N ILE A 61 0.24 5.55 -9.50
CA ILE A 61 0.55 4.81 -10.72
C ILE A 61 -0.11 5.52 -11.89
N THR A 62 0.69 6.22 -12.68
CA THR A 62 0.25 6.77 -13.96
C THR A 62 0.34 5.69 -15.03
N ARG A 63 -0.76 5.43 -15.75
CA ARG A 63 -0.73 4.64 -16.99
C ARG A 63 -0.73 5.57 -18.18
N ALA A 64 0.19 5.37 -19.10
CA ALA A 64 0.19 6.08 -20.37
C ALA A 64 -1.09 5.76 -21.15
N ALA A 65 -1.79 6.79 -21.61
CA ALA A 65 -2.87 6.65 -22.58
C ALA A 65 -2.33 6.90 -23.99
N PRO A 66 -2.91 6.27 -25.02
CA PRO A 66 -2.74 6.71 -26.41
C PRO A 66 -3.10 8.19 -26.54
N ALA A 67 -2.41 8.90 -27.44
CA ALA A 67 -2.57 10.36 -27.63
C ALA A 67 -4.03 10.79 -27.88
N ASP A 68 -4.86 9.91 -28.45
CA ASP A 68 -6.24 10.17 -28.82
C ASP A 68 -7.27 9.61 -27.83
N ALA A 69 -6.84 9.15 -26.65
CA ALA A 69 -7.73 8.59 -25.63
C ALA A 69 -7.68 9.40 -24.31
N PRO A 70 -8.81 9.54 -23.60
CA PRO A 70 -8.80 10.13 -22.27
C PRO A 70 -7.88 9.33 -21.34
N ALA A 71 -7.10 10.03 -20.52
CA ALA A 71 -6.23 9.40 -19.54
C ALA A 71 -7.04 8.50 -18.59
N PRO A 72 -6.59 7.27 -18.30
CA PRO A 72 -7.25 6.45 -17.30
C PRO A 72 -7.18 7.14 -15.94
N PRO A 73 -8.14 6.85 -15.03
CA PRO A 73 -8.07 7.36 -13.67
C PRO A 73 -6.76 6.91 -13.00
N ALA A 74 -6.16 7.82 -12.22
CA ALA A 74 -5.00 7.51 -11.40
C ALA A 74 -5.30 6.33 -10.47
N GLU A 75 -4.37 5.39 -10.42
CA GLU A 75 -4.39 4.25 -9.51
C GLU A 75 -3.40 4.53 -8.37
N TYR A 76 -3.75 4.12 -7.15
CA TYR A 76 -2.89 4.31 -5.99
C TYR A 76 -2.44 2.96 -5.44
N ALA A 77 -1.20 2.94 -4.94
CA ALA A 77 -0.53 1.77 -4.39
C ALA A 77 0.26 2.15 -3.13
N LEU A 78 0.86 1.16 -2.50
CA LEU A 78 1.73 1.37 -1.34
C LEU A 78 3.13 0.84 -1.62
N LEU A 79 4.14 1.60 -1.22
CA LEU A 79 5.51 1.13 -1.08
C LEU A 79 5.81 0.85 0.39
N LEU A 80 5.82 -0.43 0.77
CA LEU A 80 6.08 -0.90 2.14
C LEU A 80 7.57 -0.90 2.44
N GLN A 81 7.96 -0.30 3.57
CA GLN A 81 9.35 -0.26 4.05
C GLN A 81 9.65 -1.50 4.92
N LEU A 82 9.99 -2.60 4.26
CA LEU A 82 10.32 -3.87 4.93
C LEU A 82 11.83 -4.15 4.88
N PRO A 83 12.49 -4.40 6.02
CA PRO A 83 13.95 -4.57 6.08
C PRO A 83 14.46 -5.81 5.33
N HIS A 84 13.64 -6.85 5.19
CA HIS A 84 13.97 -8.06 4.45
C HIS A 84 13.15 -8.25 3.16
N ALA A 85 12.31 -7.26 2.82
CA ALA A 85 11.43 -7.19 1.64
C ALA A 85 10.96 -8.54 1.06
N PRO A 86 10.36 -9.45 1.86
CA PRO A 86 9.80 -10.67 1.30
C PRO A 86 8.61 -10.32 0.38
N PRO A 87 8.35 -11.09 -0.68
CA PRO A 87 7.13 -10.91 -1.46
C PRO A 87 5.91 -11.05 -0.55
N LEU A 88 4.94 -10.15 -0.68
CA LEU A 88 3.69 -10.22 0.08
C LEU A 88 2.70 -11.14 -0.63
N PRO A 89 2.16 -12.16 0.04
CA PRO A 89 1.16 -13.03 -0.55
C PRO A 89 -0.11 -12.25 -0.93
N PRO A 90 -0.77 -12.59 -2.05
CA PRO A 90 -2.12 -12.13 -2.35
C PRO A 90 -3.09 -12.46 -1.21
N GLY A 91 -4.06 -11.58 -0.99
CA GLY A 91 -5.01 -11.67 0.13
C GLY A 91 -4.50 -11.09 1.44
N THR A 92 -3.23 -10.69 1.54
CA THR A 92 -2.73 -9.92 2.70
C THR A 92 -3.50 -8.61 2.79
N GLU A 93 -4.06 -8.29 3.95
CA GLU A 93 -4.76 -7.02 4.15
C GLU A 93 -3.81 -5.96 4.71
N VAL A 94 -3.91 -4.74 4.19
CA VAL A 94 -3.16 -3.59 4.69
C VAL A 94 -4.13 -2.63 5.36
N TRP A 95 -3.88 -2.34 6.63
CA TRP A 95 -4.71 -1.51 7.48
C TRP A 95 -3.94 -0.31 7.97
N LEU A 96 -4.60 0.83 8.12
CA LEU A 96 -4.01 1.98 8.81
C LEU A 96 -3.77 1.61 10.28
N ALA A 97 -2.55 1.83 10.77
CA ALA A 97 -2.22 1.55 12.16
C ALA A 97 -2.94 2.53 13.08
N SER A 98 -3.49 2.03 14.19
CA SER A 98 -4.05 2.86 15.24
C SER A 98 -2.91 3.43 16.08
N SER A 99 -2.44 4.62 15.71
CA SER A 99 -1.38 5.43 16.36
C SER A 99 0.07 5.08 15.97
N ALA A 100 0.84 6.14 15.75
CA ALA A 100 2.24 6.14 15.33
C ALA A 100 3.16 5.45 16.36
N PRO A 101 4.25 4.78 15.92
CA PRO A 101 5.31 4.42 16.84
C PRO A 101 6.03 5.69 17.30
N GLY A 102 5.95 6.02 18.59
CA GLY A 102 6.89 6.94 19.26
C GLY A 102 6.34 8.32 19.63
N GLN A 103 5.58 8.39 20.72
CA GLN A 103 5.74 9.45 21.72
C GLN A 103 5.71 8.78 23.10
N ASP A 104 6.88 8.36 23.56
CA ASP A 104 7.22 8.22 25.00
C ASP A 104 8.62 8.81 25.18
#